data_AF-A0A095ZQZ0-F1
#
_entry.id   AF-A0A095ZQZ0-F1
#
_cell.length_a   1.000
_cell.length_b   1.000
_cell.length_c   1.000
_cell.angle_alpha   90.00
_cell.angle_beta   90.00
_cell.angle_gamma   90.00
#
_symmetry.space_group_name_H-M   'P 1'
#
loop_
_entity.id
_entity.type
_entity.pdbx_description
1 polymer ?
#
loop_
_entity_poly.entity_id
_entity_poly.type
_entity_poly.pdbx_seq_one_letter_code
_entity_poly.pdbx_strand_id
1 'polypeptide(L)'
;MKDPNRVRIATPEQVAGIAAEMKPHVRFAVYIAAWAGLRMGEVLELRRSDFYTTQGRNGTQYFISIKRQVQHRGGGAQEQSPLSCCF
;
A
#
# COMPACT_ATOMS: atom_id res chain seq x y z
N MET A 1 -19.68 -21.54 -5.17
CA MET A 1 -18.43 -22.32 -5.12
C MET A 1 -17.25 -21.36 -5.23
N LYS A 2 -16.41 -21.23 -4.19
CA LYS A 2 -15.20 -20.36 -4.24
C LYS A 2 -14.15 -21.11 -5.06
N ASP A 3 -13.68 -20.52 -6.16
CA ASP A 3 -12.62 -21.09 -7.00
C ASP A 3 -11.36 -21.38 -6.14
N PRO A 4 -10.84 -22.62 -6.11
CA PRO A 4 -9.67 -22.98 -5.31
C PRO A 4 -8.37 -22.32 -5.80
N ASN A 5 -8.36 -21.73 -7.00
CA ASN A 5 -7.22 -21.01 -7.58
C ASN A 5 -7.35 -19.48 -7.46
N ARG A 6 -8.25 -19.00 -6.59
CA ARG A 6 -8.60 -17.58 -6.49
C ARG A 6 -7.50 -16.68 -5.94
N VAL A 7 -6.49 -17.23 -5.26
CA VAL A 7 -5.41 -16.45 -4.65
C VAL A 7 -4.13 -16.58 -5.48
N ARG A 8 -4.04 -15.77 -6.54
CA ARG A 8 -2.79 -15.57 -7.29
C ARG A 8 -1.97 -14.49 -6.60
N ILE A 9 -0.89 -14.89 -5.93
CA ILE A 9 0.06 -13.98 -5.29
C ILE A 9 1.16 -13.65 -6.29
N ALA A 10 1.49 -12.37 -6.45
CA ALA A 10 2.57 -11.93 -7.34
C ALA A 10 3.94 -12.31 -6.76
N THR A 11 4.84 -12.82 -7.59
CA THR A 11 6.24 -13.05 -7.19
C THR A 11 7.02 -11.72 -7.14
N PRO A 12 8.17 -11.66 -6.43
CA PRO A 12 9.00 -10.46 -6.41
C PRO A 12 9.41 -9.96 -7.80
N GLU A 13 9.68 -10.86 -8.74
CA GLU A 13 10.02 -10.53 -10.13
C GLU A 13 8.83 -9.92 -10.87
N GLN A 14 7.62 -10.43 -10.63
CA GLN A 14 6.40 -9.85 -11.20
C GLN A 14 6.12 -8.47 -10.62
N VAL A 15 6.35 -8.25 -9.32
CA VAL A 15 6.24 -6.92 -8.68
C VAL A 15 7.25 -5.95 -9.28
N ALA A 16 8.50 -6.39 -9.50
CA ALA A 16 9.52 -5.57 -10.14
C ALA A 16 9.15 -5.23 -11.60
N GLY A 17 8.58 -6.18 -12.34
CA GLY A 17 8.06 -5.94 -13.70
C GLY A 17 6.95 -4.89 -13.72
N ILE A 18 5.97 -4.99 -12.81
CA ILE A 18 4.90 -3.99 -12.68
C ILE A 18 5.49 -2.61 -12.35
N ALA A 19 6.45 -2.55 -11.42
CA ALA A 19 7.10 -1.31 -11.02
C ALA A 19 7.91 -0.67 -12.16
N ALA A 20 8.48 -1.47 -13.07
CA ALA A 20 9.23 -0.98 -14.22
C ALA A 20 8.34 -0.22 -15.22
N GLU A 21 7.13 -0.73 -15.48
CA GLU A 21 6.13 -0.14 -16.38
C GLU A 21 5.46 1.13 -15.82
N MET A 22 5.59 1.35 -14.50
CA MET A 22 4.99 2.49 -13.82
C MET A 22 5.76 3.79 -14.05
N LYS A 23 5.03 4.91 -14.11
CA LYS A 23 5.62 6.26 -14.10
C LYS A 23 6.49 6.44 -12.85
N PRO A 24 7.59 7.20 -12.91
CA PRO A 24 8.54 7.31 -11.80
C PRO A 24 7.92 7.69 -10.45
N HIS A 25 6.91 8.57 -10.45
CA HIS A 25 6.27 9.07 -9.23
C HIS A 25 5.30 8.07 -8.56
N VAL A 26 4.84 7.03 -9.27
CA VAL A 26 3.97 5.97 -8.70
C VAL A 26 4.68 4.64 -8.53
N ARG A 27 5.90 4.48 -9.06
CA ARG A 27 6.69 3.24 -8.93
C ARG A 27 6.84 2.78 -7.48
N PHE A 28 7.14 3.71 -6.57
CA PHE A 28 7.30 3.40 -5.15
C PHE A 28 6.03 2.83 -4.51
N ALA A 29 4.86 3.26 -4.97
CA ALA A 29 3.57 2.79 -4.47
C ALA A 29 3.36 1.28 -4.71
N VAL A 30 3.92 0.74 -5.80
CA VAL A 30 3.86 -0.70 -6.10
C VAL A 30 4.66 -1.50 -5.07
N TYR A 31 5.88 -1.06 -4.76
CA TYR A 31 6.74 -1.75 -3.81
C TYR A 31 6.14 -1.73 -2.40
N ILE A 32 5.64 -0.59 -1.95
CA ILE A 32 5.06 -0.51 -0.61
C ILE A 32 3.75 -1.30 -0.49
N ALA A 33 2.94 -1.33 -1.56
CA ALA A 33 1.73 -2.15 -1.59
C ALA A 33 2.05 -3.65 -1.53
N ALA A 34 3.08 -4.09 -2.26
CA ALA A 34 3.52 -5.49 -2.22
C ALA A 34 4.14 -5.86 -0.87
N TRP A 35 4.91 -4.97 -0.24
CA TRP A 35 5.59 -5.22 1.02
C TRP A 35 4.63 -5.23 2.23
N ALA A 36 3.72 -4.26 2.30
CA ALA A 36 2.80 -4.09 3.44
C ALA A 36 1.40 -4.68 3.19
N GLY A 37 1.16 -5.31 2.03
CA GLY A 37 -0.13 -5.89 1.67
C GLY A 37 -1.26 -4.87 1.52
N LEU A 38 -0.94 -3.67 1.03
CA LEU A 38 -1.90 -2.55 0.97
C LEU A 38 -2.96 -2.77 -0.10
N ARG A 39 -4.19 -2.36 0.21
CA ARG A 39 -5.28 -2.30 -0.78
C ARG A 39 -5.14 -1.04 -1.63
N MET A 40 -5.71 -1.07 -2.84
CA MET A 40 -5.72 0.09 -3.75
C MET A 40 -6.23 1.37 -3.05
N GLY A 41 -7.27 1.25 -2.22
CA GLY A 41 -7.82 2.37 -1.46
C GLY A 41 -6.84 2.99 -0.46
N GLU A 42 -5.96 2.19 0.12
CA GLU A 42 -4.94 2.63 1.09
C GLU A 42 -3.75 3.29 0.37
N VAL A 43 -3.37 2.74 -0.80
CA VAL A 43 -2.35 3.33 -1.65
C VAL A 43 -2.76 4.71 -2.16
N LEU A 44 -4.02 4.86 -2.56
CA LEU A 44 -4.56 6.13 -3.06
C LEU A 44 -4.67 7.21 -1.98
N GLU A 45 -4.93 6.83 -0.72
CA GLU A 45 -5.01 7.76 0.41
C GLU A 45 -3.68 7.97 1.15
N LEU A 46 -2.59 7.36 0.67
CA LEU A 46 -1.28 7.52 1.27
C LEU A 46 -0.76 8.93 1.04
N ARG A 47 -0.50 9.67 2.14
CA ARG A 47 -0.04 11.06 2.07
C ARG A 47 1.41 11.17 2.51
N ARG A 48 2.09 12.23 2.08
CA ARG A 48 3.48 12.49 2.48
C ARG A 48 3.64 12.62 4.01
N SER A 49 2.63 13.14 4.70
CA SER A 49 2.60 13.25 6.17
C SER A 49 2.59 11.90 6.91
N ASP A 50 2.26 10.82 6.20
CA ASP A 50 2.23 9.47 6.76
C ASP A 50 3.64 8.85 6.81
N PHE A 51 4.62 9.47 6.15
CA PHE A 51 6.03 9.14 6.21
C PHE A 51 6.72 10.02 7.24
N TYR A 52 7.39 9.40 8.22
CA TYR A 52 8.14 10.15 9.22
C TYR A 52 9.41 9.40 9.61
N THR A 53 10.41 10.17 10.04
CA THR A 53 11.67 9.64 10.51
C THR A 53 11.81 9.87 12.00
N THR A 54 12.40 8.92 12.70
CA THR A 54 12.81 9.11 14.10
C THR A 54 14.28 8.71 14.26
N GLN A 55 14.97 9.36 15.18
CA GLN A 55 16.34 8.97 15.53
C GLN A 55 16.26 7.82 16.54
N GLY A 56 16.66 6.63 16.10
CA GLY A 56 16.81 5.48 16.96
C GLY A 56 18.23 5.37 17.51
N ARG A 57 18.45 4.43 18.44
CA ARG A 57 19.79 4.09 18.96
C ARG A 57 20.78 3.70 17.86
N ASN A 58 20.30 3.17 16.74
CA ASN A 58 21.11 2.67 15.63
C ASN A 58 21.06 3.59 14.38
N GLY A 59 20.71 4.86 14.57
CA GLY A 59 20.61 5.85 13.48
C GLY A 59 19.16 6.18 13.08
N THR A 60 19.02 6.87 11.95
CA THR A 60 17.71 7.33 11.44
C THR A 60 16.87 6.17 10.96
N GLN A 61 15.69 6.01 11.57
CA GLN A 61 14.69 5.01 11.20
C GLN A 61 13.56 5.68 10.43
N TYR A 62 13.07 5.00 9.39
CA TYR A 62 11.97 5.47 8.55
C TYR A 62 10.70 4.69 8.87
N PHE A 63 9.61 5.41 9.07
CA PHE A 63 8.30 4.87 9.41
C PHE A 63 7.26 5.32 8.37
N ILE A 64 6.30 4.43 8.13
CA ILE A 64 5.16 4.66 7.24
C ILE A 64 3.92 4.24 8.02
N SER A 65 3.00 5.16 8.26
CA SER A 65 1.76 4.90 9.01
C SER A 65 0.56 4.94 8.08
N ILE A 66 -0.07 3.79 7.84
CA ILE A 66 -1.27 3.71 7.02
C ILE A 66 -2.47 4.10 7.88
N LYS A 67 -3.04 5.28 7.62
CA LYS A 67 -4.09 5.88 8.47
C LYS A 67 -5.47 5.94 7.82
N ARG A 68 -5.57 5.77 6.51
CA ARG A 68 -6.78 6.01 5.73
C ARG A 68 -6.87 5.05 4.55
N GLN A 69 -8.08 4.89 4.06
CA GLN A 69 -8.36 4.27 2.77
C GLN A 69 -9.56 4.94 2.10
N VAL A 70 -9.60 4.87 0.77
CA VAL A 70 -10.80 5.21 0.00
C VAL A 70 -11.51 3.95 -0.52
N GLN A 71 -12.83 3.89 -0.35
CA GLN A 71 -13.66 2.86 -0.98
C GLN A 71 -14.78 3.52 -1.78
N HIS A 72 -14.99 3.05 -3.00
CA HIS A 72 -16.17 3.41 -3.77
C HIS A 72 -17.34 2.56 -3.31
N ARG A 73 -18.37 3.18 -2.72
CA ARG A 73 -19.61 2.51 -2.34
C ARG A 73 -20.77 3.27 -2.94
N GLY A 74 -21.49 2.66 -3.89
CA GLY A 74 -22.86 2.99 -4.37
C GLY A 74 -23.22 4.44 -4.78
N GLY A 75 -22.81 5.45 -4.00
CA GLY A 75 -23.02 6.87 -4.21
C GLY A 75 -21.76 7.75 -4.09
N GLY A 76 -20.55 7.17 -4.11
CA GLY A 76 -19.29 7.94 -4.23
C GLY A 76 -18.08 7.30 -3.55
N ALA A 77 -16.94 7.99 -3.62
CA ALA A 77 -15.71 7.66 -2.89
C ALA A 77 -15.84 8.17 -1.45
N GLN A 78 -15.63 7.28 -0.46
CA GLN A 78 -15.73 7.61 0.97
C GLN A 78 -14.39 7.28 1.65
N GLU A 79 -13.87 8.22 2.45
CA GLU A 79 -12.70 8.02 3.32
C GLU A 79 -13.08 7.18 4.54
N GLN A 80 -12.29 6.16 4.86
CA GLN A 80 -12.49 5.28 6.02
C GLN A 80 -11.16 4.97 6.70
N SER A 81 -11.22 4.53 7.96
CA SER A 81 -10.06 3.98 8.68
C SER A 81 -9.45 2.79 7.91
N PRO A 82 -8.13 2.52 8.04
CA PRO A 82 -7.46 1.47 7.29
C PRO A 82 -7.96 0.09 7.69
N LEU A 83 -7.98 -0.85 6.74
CA LEU A 83 -8.37 -2.23 6.99
C LEU A 83 -7.16 -3.17 7.08
N SER A 84 -5.95 -2.70 6.73
CA SER A 84 -4.71 -3.48 6.80
C SER A 84 -3.94 -3.32 8.11
N CYS A 85 -4.10 -2.20 8.82
CA CYS A 85 -3.37 -1.90 10.07
C CYS A 85 -4.27 -2.11 11.31
N CYS A 86 -4.75 -3.34 11.50
CA CYS A 86 -5.26 -3.82 12.79
C CYS A 86 -4.34 -4.96 13.26
N PHE A 87 -3.10 -4.63 13.65
CA PHE A 87 -2.19 -5.54 14.34
C PHE A 87 -1.58 -4.80 15.54
#